data_AF-A0A521UIV6-F1
#
_entry.id   AF-A0A521UIV6-F1
#
_cell.length_a   1.000
_cell.length_b   1.000
_cell.length_c   1.000
_cell.angle_alpha   90.00
_cell.angle_beta   90.00
_cell.angle_gamma   90.00
#
_symmetry.space_group_name_H-M   'P 1'
#
loop_
_entity.id
_entity.type
_entity.pdbx_description
1 polymer ?
#
loop_
_entity_poly.entity_id
_entity_poly.type
_entity_poly.pdbx_seq_one_letter_code
_entity_poly.pdbx_strand_id
1 'polypeptide(L)'
;MPVSRSPWTCTRTFCQECRRMPRVNSTSCSLCGMTQPMAKEDEPYALQDEREQLRRLEMLSLPHVRPLRDFVERIGRAQHIVPYPDPCDGGIQAKVLLLLEAPGPRAVESGFISRNNADRTARSMCGLLSKATIPRRHTMLWNIVPWFVGRDGRIRPVTRADVQVSFPYLRELVDMLTELRLIVLMGRKSQSAEGQILQIVAPHVQQTRTWHPSPRVFARWPEKEKEIQELFNSIPERVR
;
A
#
# COMPACT_ATOMS: atom_id res chain seq x y z
N MET A 1 14.10 -48.24 35.89
CA MET A 1 14.74 -47.34 34.91
C MET A 1 14.07 -45.98 35.00
N PRO A 2 14.75 -44.91 35.45
CA PRO A 2 14.15 -43.58 35.51
C PRO A 2 14.43 -42.83 34.20
N VAL A 3 13.37 -42.29 33.60
CA VAL A 3 13.45 -41.36 32.46
C VAL A 3 14.00 -40.03 32.98
N SER A 4 15.23 -39.69 32.58
CA SER A 4 15.85 -38.41 32.90
C SER A 4 15.13 -37.29 32.13
N ARG A 5 14.55 -36.35 32.88
CA ARG A 5 14.09 -35.07 32.32
C ARG A 5 15.31 -34.22 32.00
N SER A 6 15.50 -33.89 30.73
CA SER A 6 16.44 -32.87 30.29
C SER A 6 15.93 -31.47 30.69
N PRO A 7 16.77 -30.59 31.27
CA PRO A 7 16.41 -29.21 31.55
C PRO A 7 17.02 -28.30 30.50
N TRP A 8 16.39 -28.14 29.34
CA TRP A 8 16.79 -27.11 28.38
C TRP A 8 15.58 -26.26 27.99
N THR A 9 15.32 -25.23 28.79
CA THR A 9 14.48 -24.09 28.40
C THR A 9 15.30 -23.17 27.50
N CYS A 10 14.97 -23.14 26.20
CA CYS A 10 15.57 -22.22 25.25
C CYS A 10 14.92 -20.84 25.39
N THR A 11 15.51 -19.96 26.20
CA THR A 11 15.20 -18.54 26.21
C THR A 11 16.17 -17.77 25.29
N ARG A 12 15.65 -16.72 24.65
CA ARG A 12 16.15 -15.97 23.47
C ARG A 12 17.61 -15.45 23.45
N THR A 13 18.49 -15.84 24.37
CA THR A 13 19.77 -15.12 24.59
C THR A 13 21.00 -16.01 24.62
N PHE A 14 20.89 -17.35 24.53
CA PHE A 14 22.04 -18.23 24.77
C PHE A 14 22.11 -19.42 23.82
N CYS A 15 22.57 -19.19 22.59
CA CYS A 15 23.17 -20.24 21.77
C CYS A 15 24.67 -19.94 21.70
N GLN A 16 25.48 -20.69 22.48
CA GLN A 16 26.93 -20.46 22.60
C GLN A 16 27.72 -20.76 21.30
N GLU A 17 27.12 -21.39 20.29
CA GLU A 17 27.80 -21.72 19.02
C GLU A 17 27.63 -20.68 17.90
N CYS A 18 26.71 -19.72 18.02
CA CYS A 18 26.46 -18.74 16.95
C CYS A 18 27.43 -17.53 16.90
N ARG A 19 28.40 -17.40 17.82
CA ARG A 19 29.29 -16.21 17.86
C ARG A 19 30.40 -16.16 16.81
N ARG A 20 30.48 -17.11 15.87
CA ARG A 20 31.57 -17.17 14.88
C ARG A 20 31.17 -17.45 13.44
N MET A 21 29.94 -17.12 13.03
CA MET A 21 29.60 -17.17 11.59
C MET A 21 29.49 -15.76 11.00
N PRO A 22 30.08 -15.51 9.81
CA PRO A 22 29.78 -14.29 9.05
C PRO A 22 28.28 -14.27 8.74
N ARG A 23 27.68 -13.08 8.63
CA ARG A 23 26.25 -12.93 8.30
C ARG A 23 25.95 -13.64 6.97
N VAL A 24 25.43 -14.85 7.04
CA VAL A 24 24.96 -15.59 5.85
C VAL A 24 23.51 -15.20 5.59
N ASN A 25 23.20 -14.75 4.39
CA ASN A 25 21.84 -14.62 3.87
C ASN A 25 21.26 -16.03 3.59
N SER A 26 21.09 -16.84 4.64
CA SER A 26 20.42 -18.14 4.55
C SER A 26 19.24 -18.16 5.51
N THR A 27 18.04 -18.38 4.98
CA THR A 27 16.75 -18.40 5.69
C THR A 27 16.49 -19.69 6.49
N SER A 28 17.44 -20.61 6.58
CA SER A 28 17.29 -21.84 7.37
C SER A 28 18.56 -22.21 8.12
N CYS A 29 18.49 -22.24 9.44
CA CYS A 29 19.40 -23.04 10.26
C CYS A 29 18.88 -24.50 10.22
N SER A 30 19.62 -25.39 9.55
CA SER A 30 19.23 -26.79 9.33
C SER A 30 19.13 -27.64 10.61
N LEU A 31 19.41 -27.04 11.78
CA LEU A 31 19.40 -27.69 13.09
C LEU A 31 18.09 -27.49 13.87
N CYS A 32 17.24 -26.52 13.52
CA CYS A 32 16.09 -26.18 14.37
C CYS A 32 14.71 -26.20 13.72
N GLY A 33 14.58 -26.37 12.39
CA GLY A 33 13.27 -26.44 11.73
C GLY A 33 12.33 -25.24 11.99
N MET A 34 12.85 -24.13 12.52
CA MET A 34 12.05 -22.98 12.93
C MET A 34 11.67 -22.17 11.69
N THR A 35 10.44 -22.35 11.20
CA THR A 35 9.80 -21.39 10.30
C THR A 35 9.69 -20.06 11.01
N GLN A 36 10.34 -19.01 10.51
CA GLN A 36 10.12 -17.65 11.02
C GLN A 36 8.62 -17.35 10.90
N PRO A 37 7.98 -16.84 11.99
CA PRO A 37 6.56 -16.49 11.94
C PRO A 37 6.34 -15.46 10.82
N MET A 38 5.31 -15.68 10.00
CA MET A 38 4.93 -14.71 8.97
C MET A 38 4.70 -13.34 9.61
N ALA A 39 5.17 -12.27 8.97
CA ALA A 39 4.75 -10.92 9.33
C ALA A 39 3.22 -10.87 9.32
N LYS A 40 2.60 -10.19 10.29
CA LYS A 40 1.14 -9.98 10.24
C LYS A 40 0.82 -9.24 8.93
N GLU A 41 -0.21 -9.71 8.23
CA GLU A 41 -0.63 -9.24 6.89
C GLU A 41 -0.79 -7.71 6.76
N ASP A 42 -1.16 -7.02 7.84
CA ASP A 42 -1.40 -5.58 7.90
C ASP A 42 -0.38 -4.79 8.75
N GLU A 43 0.88 -5.23 8.77
CA GLU A 43 1.97 -4.48 9.39
C GLU A 43 2.78 -3.67 8.36
N PRO A 44 3.40 -2.54 8.75
CA PRO A 44 4.34 -1.83 7.89
C PRO A 44 5.43 -2.78 7.38
N TYR A 45 5.78 -2.63 6.10
CA TYR A 45 6.85 -3.39 5.44
C TYR A 45 6.61 -4.90 5.27
N ALA A 46 5.39 -5.41 5.48
CA ALA A 46 5.08 -6.83 5.27
C ALA A 46 5.44 -7.33 3.85
N LEU A 47 5.39 -6.45 2.84
CA LEU A 47 5.79 -6.77 1.46
C LEU A 47 7.30 -6.89 1.23
N GLN A 48 8.14 -6.81 2.27
CA GLN A 48 9.54 -7.26 2.19
C GLN A 48 9.65 -8.78 2.16
N ASP A 49 8.65 -9.50 2.65
CA ASP A 49 8.60 -10.96 2.65
C ASP A 49 8.03 -11.48 1.33
N GLU A 50 8.82 -12.24 0.57
CA GLU A 50 8.42 -12.83 -0.70
C GLU A 50 7.20 -13.74 -0.55
N ARG A 51 7.05 -14.44 0.59
CA ARG A 51 5.88 -15.30 0.87
C ARG A 51 4.59 -14.49 0.84
N GLU A 52 4.67 -13.27 1.33
CA GLU A 52 3.55 -12.35 1.41
C GLU A 52 3.25 -11.69 0.05
N GLN A 53 4.27 -11.49 -0.79
CA GLN A 53 4.07 -11.10 -2.20
C GLN A 53 3.36 -12.21 -2.98
N LEU A 54 3.82 -13.46 -2.87
CA LEU A 54 3.21 -14.62 -3.52
C LEU A 54 1.75 -14.82 -3.08
N ARG A 55 1.48 -14.73 -1.78
CA ARG A 55 0.10 -14.80 -1.24
C ARG A 55 -0.80 -13.74 -1.87
N ARG A 56 -0.33 -12.49 -1.99
CA ARG A 56 -1.11 -11.42 -2.63
C ARG A 56 -1.32 -11.67 -4.12
N LEU A 57 -0.35 -12.25 -4.83
CA LEU A 57 -0.52 -12.60 -6.25
C LEU A 57 -1.67 -13.60 -6.44
N GLU A 58 -1.77 -14.62 -5.58
CA GLU A 58 -2.89 -15.59 -5.61
C GLU A 58 -4.24 -14.91 -5.37
N MET A 59 -4.27 -13.94 -4.46
CA MET A 59 -5.47 -13.18 -4.10
C MET A 59 -5.96 -12.22 -5.19
N LEU A 60 -5.18 -11.95 -6.24
CA LEU A 60 -5.65 -11.14 -7.38
C LEU A 60 -6.81 -11.80 -8.15
N SER A 61 -7.07 -13.08 -7.91
CA SER A 61 -8.23 -13.81 -8.43
C SER A 61 -9.52 -13.57 -7.64
N LEU A 62 -9.45 -12.94 -6.45
CA LEU A 62 -10.61 -12.71 -5.60
C LEU A 62 -11.65 -11.81 -6.30
N PRO A 63 -12.96 -12.04 -6.11
CA PRO A 63 -14.01 -11.34 -6.85
C PRO A 63 -13.95 -9.81 -6.75
N HIS A 64 -13.57 -9.27 -5.58
CA HIS A 64 -13.49 -7.82 -5.38
C HIS A 64 -12.24 -7.18 -5.98
N VAL A 65 -11.25 -7.98 -6.41
CA VAL A 65 -9.96 -7.49 -6.96
C VAL A 65 -9.80 -7.81 -8.44
N ARG A 66 -10.35 -8.94 -8.90
CA ARG A 66 -10.19 -9.41 -10.28
C ARG A 66 -10.51 -8.36 -11.34
N PRO A 67 -11.61 -7.57 -11.26
CA PRO A 67 -11.85 -6.51 -12.24
C PRO A 67 -10.74 -5.47 -12.30
N LEU A 68 -10.15 -5.14 -11.14
CA LEU A 68 -9.04 -4.19 -11.05
C LEU A 68 -7.72 -4.77 -11.58
N ARG A 69 -7.50 -6.08 -11.39
CA ARG A 69 -6.37 -6.80 -12.01
C ARG A 69 -6.47 -6.70 -13.53
N ASP A 70 -7.62 -7.07 -14.09
CA ASP A 70 -7.85 -7.07 -15.54
C ASP A 70 -7.73 -5.64 -16.12
N PHE A 71 -8.19 -4.63 -15.36
CA PHE A 71 -7.98 -3.20 -15.66
C PHE A 71 -6.49 -2.82 -15.71
N VAL A 72 -5.70 -3.20 -14.71
CA VAL A 72 -4.24 -2.93 -14.66
C VAL A 72 -3.52 -3.60 -15.83
N GLU A 73 -3.84 -4.85 -16.13
CA GLU A 73 -3.23 -5.59 -17.24
C GLU A 73 -3.46 -4.88 -18.59
N ARG A 74 -4.63 -4.28 -18.80
CA ARG A 74 -4.92 -3.49 -20.01
C ARG A 74 -4.10 -2.21 -20.09
N ILE A 75 -3.87 -1.51 -18.98
CA ILE A 75 -2.98 -0.33 -18.94
C ILE A 75 -1.54 -0.74 -19.24
N GLY A 76 -1.08 -1.85 -18.64
CA GLY A 76 0.30 -2.33 -18.77
C GLY A 76 0.72 -2.68 -20.19
N ARG A 77 -0.23 -3.07 -21.06
CA ARG A 77 0.02 -3.33 -22.49
C ARG A 77 0.59 -2.13 -23.26
N ALA A 78 0.46 -0.91 -22.72
CA ALA A 78 1.04 0.32 -23.27
C ALA A 78 2.54 0.53 -22.90
N GLN A 79 3.29 -0.54 -22.59
CA GLN A 79 4.69 -0.50 -22.14
C GLN A 79 4.91 0.21 -20.79
N HIS A 80 3.88 0.22 -19.94
CA HIS A 80 3.92 0.84 -18.63
C HIS A 80 4.03 -0.21 -17.51
N ILE A 81 4.88 0.04 -16.52
CA ILE A 81 4.92 -0.77 -15.30
C ILE A 81 3.84 -0.25 -14.36
N VAL A 82 2.76 -1.02 -14.21
CA VAL A 82 1.60 -0.69 -13.38
C VAL A 82 1.49 -1.74 -12.28
N PRO A 83 1.78 -1.40 -11.01
CA PRO A 83 1.57 -2.32 -9.90
C PRO A 83 0.07 -2.56 -9.66
N TYR A 84 -0.28 -3.75 -9.19
CA TYR A 84 -1.67 -4.10 -8.87
C TYR A 84 -2.16 -3.36 -7.61
N PRO A 85 -3.47 -3.11 -7.46
CA PRO A 85 -4.03 -2.79 -6.15
C PRO A 85 -3.71 -3.89 -5.14
N ASP A 86 -3.49 -3.51 -3.89
CA ASP A 86 -3.32 -4.50 -2.82
C ASP A 86 -4.62 -5.30 -2.61
N PRO A 87 -4.62 -6.64 -2.80
CA PRO A 87 -5.83 -7.44 -2.69
C PRO A 87 -6.38 -7.54 -1.26
N CYS A 88 -5.58 -7.19 -0.26
CA CYS A 88 -6.03 -7.08 1.12
C CYS A 88 -6.88 -5.83 1.38
N ASP A 89 -6.81 -4.82 0.50
CA ASP A 89 -7.66 -3.63 0.54
C ASP A 89 -9.08 -3.93 0.02
N GLY A 90 -9.96 -2.92 0.00
CA GLY A 90 -11.38 -3.09 -0.35
C GLY A 90 -11.67 -3.46 -1.79
N GLY A 91 -10.70 -3.33 -2.70
CA GLY A 91 -10.90 -3.52 -4.14
C GLY A 91 -12.08 -2.67 -4.66
N ILE A 92 -12.92 -3.25 -5.51
CA ILE A 92 -14.12 -2.58 -6.06
C ILE A 92 -15.14 -2.17 -4.98
N GLN A 93 -15.06 -2.76 -3.78
CA GLN A 93 -15.96 -2.49 -2.66
C GLN A 93 -15.40 -1.42 -1.71
N ALA A 94 -14.29 -0.76 -2.06
CA ALA A 94 -13.71 0.29 -1.25
C ALA A 94 -14.65 1.50 -1.16
N LYS A 95 -14.89 1.97 0.06
CA LYS A 95 -15.65 3.18 0.36
C LYS A 95 -14.81 4.46 0.22
N VAL A 96 -13.50 4.32 0.40
CA VAL A 96 -12.53 5.42 0.44
C VAL A 96 -11.43 5.15 -0.58
N LEU A 97 -11.31 6.02 -1.57
CA LEU A 97 -10.17 6.04 -2.50
C LEU A 97 -9.12 7.04 -1.99
N LEU A 98 -7.95 6.53 -1.64
CA LEU A 98 -6.79 7.33 -1.22
C LEU A 98 -5.92 7.57 -2.45
N LEU A 99 -6.01 8.77 -3.04
CA LEU A 99 -5.41 9.08 -4.34
C LEU A 99 -4.08 9.82 -4.19
N LEU A 100 -2.98 9.15 -4.49
CA LEU A 100 -1.59 9.64 -4.44
C LEU A 100 -1.07 10.04 -5.84
N GLU A 101 0.23 10.34 -5.95
CA GLU A 101 0.86 10.87 -7.18
C GLU A 101 1.17 9.79 -8.23
N ALA A 102 2.18 8.96 -8.00
CA ALA A 102 2.60 7.88 -8.88
C ALA A 102 3.25 6.74 -8.06
N PRO A 103 3.27 5.50 -8.55
CA PRO A 103 4.00 4.41 -7.93
C PRO A 103 5.49 4.73 -7.77
N GLY A 104 6.02 4.43 -6.58
CA GLY A 104 7.46 4.48 -6.29
C GLY A 104 8.16 3.15 -6.59
N PRO A 105 9.51 3.10 -6.47
CA PRO A 105 10.29 1.90 -6.75
C PRO A 105 9.88 0.68 -5.92
N ARG A 106 9.47 0.88 -4.65
CA ARG A 106 9.03 -0.21 -3.78
C ARG A 106 7.68 -0.81 -4.17
N ALA A 107 6.80 -0.03 -4.80
CA ALA A 107 5.56 -0.54 -5.37
C ALA A 107 5.83 -1.35 -6.65
N VAL A 108 6.82 -0.93 -7.45
CA VAL A 108 7.28 -1.69 -8.62
C VAL A 108 7.93 -3.01 -8.20
N GLU A 109 8.79 -2.98 -7.17
CA GLU A 109 9.49 -4.15 -6.65
C GLU A 109 8.54 -5.19 -6.05
N SER A 110 7.55 -4.75 -5.25
CA SER A 110 6.56 -5.67 -4.67
C SER A 110 5.48 -6.09 -5.66
N GLY A 111 5.28 -5.31 -6.74
CA GLY A 111 4.17 -5.47 -7.66
C GLY A 111 2.82 -4.91 -7.17
N PHE A 112 2.79 -4.23 -6.02
CA PHE A 112 1.54 -3.73 -5.43
C PHE A 112 1.56 -2.24 -5.02
N ILE A 113 0.43 -1.56 -5.20
CA ILE A 113 0.11 -0.28 -4.56
C ILE A 113 -0.44 -0.57 -3.17
N SER A 114 0.43 -0.51 -2.15
CA SER A 114 0.12 -1.01 -0.82
C SER A 114 0.64 -0.12 0.31
N ARG A 115 -0.13 -0.06 1.41
CA ARG A 115 0.29 0.51 2.70
C ARG A 115 1.37 -0.31 3.40
N ASN A 116 1.61 -1.56 2.96
CA ASN A 116 2.62 -2.46 3.52
C ASN A 116 3.91 -2.51 2.70
N ASN A 117 4.04 -1.68 1.65
CA ASN A 117 5.27 -1.55 0.88
C ASN A 117 6.45 -1.12 1.76
N ALA A 118 7.66 -1.54 1.38
CA ALA A 118 8.92 -1.31 2.09
C ALA A 118 9.44 0.14 1.97
N ASP A 119 8.57 1.13 2.08
CA ASP A 119 8.90 2.55 2.01
C ASP A 119 8.21 3.38 3.09
N ARG A 120 8.80 4.54 3.37
CA ARG A 120 8.35 5.36 4.48
C ARG A 120 6.97 5.99 4.26
N THR A 121 6.54 6.21 3.02
CA THR A 121 5.19 6.72 2.73
C THR A 121 4.15 5.66 3.09
N ALA A 122 4.38 4.41 2.69
CA ALA A 122 3.55 3.28 3.04
C ALA A 122 3.47 3.08 4.57
N ARG A 123 4.61 3.13 5.28
CA ARG A 123 4.64 3.10 6.76
C ARG A 123 3.80 4.21 7.38
N SER A 124 3.94 5.45 6.89
CA SER A 124 3.13 6.58 7.38
C SER A 124 1.64 6.35 7.13
N MET A 125 1.25 5.88 5.94
CA MET A 125 -0.13 5.53 5.62
C MET A 125 -0.69 4.44 6.52
N CYS A 126 0.07 3.36 6.75
CA CYS A 126 -0.31 2.30 7.66
C CYS A 126 -0.60 2.85 9.06
N GLY A 127 0.26 3.74 9.57
CA GLY A 127 0.06 4.40 10.86
C GLY A 127 -1.18 5.30 10.93
N LEU A 128 -1.41 6.13 9.91
CA LEU A 128 -2.58 7.02 9.83
C LEU A 128 -3.90 6.23 9.83
N LEU A 129 -3.96 5.17 9.01
CA LEU A 129 -5.14 4.30 8.87
C LEU A 129 -5.42 3.51 10.15
N SER A 130 -4.36 2.95 10.75
CA SER A 130 -4.45 2.20 12.01
C SER A 130 -4.95 3.08 13.16
N LYS A 131 -4.37 4.27 13.32
CA LYS A 131 -4.79 5.24 14.37
C LYS A 131 -6.23 5.71 14.20
N ALA A 132 -6.68 5.90 12.96
CA ALA A 132 -8.05 6.28 12.66
C ALA A 132 -9.05 5.11 12.73
N THR A 133 -8.56 3.89 13.01
CA THR A 133 -9.39 2.67 13.13
C THR A 133 -10.26 2.43 11.87
N ILE A 134 -9.74 2.80 10.69
CA ILE A 134 -10.46 2.63 9.43
C ILE A 134 -10.31 1.17 9.00
N PRO A 135 -11.40 0.40 8.82
CA PRO A 135 -11.30 -0.97 8.35
C PRO A 135 -10.58 -1.04 7.00
N ARG A 136 -9.59 -1.92 6.88
CA ARG A 136 -8.78 -2.08 5.66
C ARG A 136 -9.63 -2.32 4.41
N ARG A 137 -10.69 -3.11 4.52
CA ARG A 137 -11.70 -3.33 3.47
C ARG A 137 -12.44 -2.08 2.98
N HIS A 138 -12.42 -0.98 3.74
CA HIS A 138 -13.08 0.27 3.33
C HIS A 138 -12.18 1.15 2.47
N THR A 139 -10.88 0.86 2.39
CA THR A 139 -9.91 1.73 1.72
C THR A 139 -9.31 1.05 0.51
N MET A 140 -8.96 1.84 -0.50
CA MET A 140 -8.09 1.43 -1.59
C MET A 140 -7.08 2.55 -1.84
N LEU A 141 -5.79 2.20 -1.95
CA LEU A 141 -4.75 3.12 -2.40
C LEU A 141 -4.66 3.09 -3.92
N TRP A 142 -4.52 4.28 -4.52
CA TRP A 142 -4.30 4.41 -5.96
C TRP A 142 -3.45 5.65 -6.28
N ASN A 143 -2.98 5.76 -7.51
CA ASN A 143 -2.17 6.88 -7.99
C ASN A 143 -2.85 7.57 -9.18
N ILE A 144 -2.84 8.91 -9.21
CA ILE A 144 -3.39 9.68 -10.33
C ILE A 144 -2.67 9.34 -11.64
N VAL A 145 -1.36 9.06 -11.59
CA VAL A 145 -0.62 8.42 -12.68
C VAL A 145 -0.34 6.98 -12.27
N PRO A 146 -1.00 5.97 -12.90
CA PRO A 146 -1.02 4.61 -12.35
C PRO A 146 0.25 3.81 -12.63
N TRP A 147 1.18 4.31 -13.45
CA TRP A 147 2.43 3.65 -13.79
C TRP A 147 3.65 4.33 -13.18
N PHE A 148 4.75 3.58 -13.08
CA PHE A 148 6.04 4.14 -12.68
C PHE A 148 6.49 5.23 -13.66
N VAL A 149 6.82 6.40 -13.13
CA VAL A 149 7.24 7.56 -13.91
C VAL A 149 8.75 7.74 -13.79
N GLY A 150 9.47 7.26 -14.79
CA GLY A 150 10.93 7.20 -14.77
C GLY A 150 11.51 6.32 -15.86
N ARG A 151 12.84 6.16 -15.86
CA ARG A 151 13.57 5.24 -16.76
C ARG A 151 14.75 4.64 -16.01
N ASP A 152 15.08 3.39 -16.31
CA ASP A 152 16.28 2.70 -15.77
C ASP A 152 16.34 2.76 -14.23
N GLY A 153 15.19 2.57 -13.57
CA GLY A 153 15.05 2.62 -12.11
C GLY A 153 15.13 4.03 -11.49
N ARG A 154 15.29 5.09 -12.29
CA ARG A 154 15.33 6.47 -11.83
C ARG A 154 13.97 7.13 -11.97
N ILE A 155 13.43 7.62 -10.85
CA ILE A 155 12.19 8.39 -10.80
C ILE A 155 12.41 9.76 -11.46
N ARG A 156 11.46 10.21 -12.27
CA ARG A 156 11.35 11.62 -12.68
C ARG A 156 10.09 12.26 -12.09
N PRO A 157 10.02 13.60 -11.97
CA PRO A 157 8.80 14.26 -11.53
C PRO A 157 7.61 13.98 -12.44
N VAL A 158 6.43 13.85 -11.85
CA VAL A 158 5.16 13.78 -12.59
C VAL A 158 4.84 15.14 -13.21
N THR A 159 4.58 15.14 -14.51
CA THR A 159 4.22 16.33 -15.29
C THR A 159 2.70 16.47 -15.40
N ARG A 160 2.24 17.62 -15.90
CA ARG A 160 0.81 17.81 -16.22
C ARG A 160 0.35 16.89 -17.36
N ALA A 161 1.22 16.64 -18.33
CA ALA A 161 0.92 15.75 -19.45
C ALA A 161 0.71 14.30 -18.97
N ASP A 162 1.52 13.83 -18.01
CA ASP A 162 1.32 12.49 -17.41
C ASP A 162 -0.07 12.36 -16.78
N VAL A 163 -0.51 13.39 -16.03
CA VAL A 163 -1.85 13.43 -15.41
C VAL A 163 -2.96 13.49 -16.44
N GLN A 164 -2.77 14.22 -17.54
CA GLN A 164 -3.77 14.33 -18.61
C GLN A 164 -3.96 12.99 -19.33
N VAL A 165 -2.86 12.31 -19.66
CA VAL A 165 -2.91 10.98 -20.31
C VAL A 165 -3.46 9.92 -19.37
N SER A 166 -3.23 10.03 -18.06
CA SER A 166 -3.72 9.06 -17.09
C SER A 166 -5.20 9.24 -16.73
N PHE A 167 -5.77 10.43 -16.90
CA PHE A 167 -7.11 10.77 -16.43
C PHE A 167 -8.24 9.84 -16.94
N PRO A 168 -8.27 9.40 -18.21
CA PRO A 168 -9.28 8.45 -18.68
C PRO A 168 -9.30 7.14 -17.87
N TYR A 169 -8.13 6.67 -17.40
CA TYR A 169 -8.06 5.48 -16.55
C TYR A 169 -8.59 5.74 -15.15
N LEU A 170 -8.44 6.96 -14.60
CA LEU A 170 -9.06 7.30 -13.32
C LEU A 170 -10.58 7.27 -13.39
N ARG A 171 -11.18 7.73 -14.51
CA ARG A 171 -12.62 7.64 -14.72
C ARG A 171 -13.08 6.19 -14.66
N GLU A 172 -12.46 5.33 -15.46
CA GLU A 172 -12.81 3.91 -15.48
C GLU A 172 -12.61 3.23 -14.11
N LEU A 173 -11.56 3.60 -13.37
CA LEU A 173 -11.37 3.13 -12.00
C LEU A 173 -12.55 3.53 -11.10
N VAL A 174 -12.92 4.81 -11.10
CA VAL A 174 -14.01 5.34 -10.27
C VAL A 174 -15.33 4.62 -10.59
N ASP A 175 -15.61 4.37 -11.87
CA ASP A 175 -16.80 3.66 -12.31
C ASP A 175 -16.86 2.20 -11.80
N MET A 176 -15.70 1.58 -11.53
CA MET A 176 -15.62 0.24 -10.94
C MET A 176 -15.83 0.21 -9.42
N LEU A 177 -15.67 1.34 -8.70
CA LEU A 177 -15.76 1.37 -7.23
C LEU A 177 -17.22 1.49 -6.77
N THR A 178 -17.88 0.35 -6.60
CA THR A 178 -19.34 0.25 -6.37
C THR A 178 -19.82 0.87 -5.06
N GLU A 179 -18.95 0.94 -4.06
CA GLU A 179 -19.27 1.45 -2.71
C GLU A 179 -18.60 2.79 -2.41
N LEU A 180 -18.02 3.46 -3.41
CA LEU A 180 -17.27 4.69 -3.20
C LEU A 180 -18.14 5.76 -2.54
N ARG A 181 -17.62 6.37 -1.48
CA ARG A 181 -18.25 7.49 -0.76
C ARG A 181 -17.32 8.69 -0.61
N LEU A 182 -16.00 8.45 -0.59
CA LEU A 182 -15.01 9.49 -0.35
C LEU A 182 -13.76 9.29 -1.22
N ILE A 183 -13.31 10.35 -1.87
CA ILE A 183 -11.98 10.43 -2.48
C ILE A 183 -11.11 11.40 -1.66
N VAL A 184 -9.97 10.92 -1.17
CA VAL A 184 -8.98 11.72 -0.46
C VAL A 184 -7.81 12.03 -1.39
N LEU A 185 -7.69 13.30 -1.77
CA LEU A 185 -6.67 13.79 -2.69
C LEU A 185 -5.39 14.14 -1.93
N MET A 186 -4.41 13.24 -1.99
CA MET A 186 -3.17 13.31 -1.21
C MET A 186 -2.04 13.98 -2.00
N GLY A 187 -1.76 15.25 -1.67
CA GLY A 187 -0.68 16.03 -2.30
C GLY A 187 -1.09 16.77 -3.57
N ARG A 188 -0.22 17.69 -4.00
CA ARG A 188 -0.54 18.71 -5.02
C ARG A 188 -0.88 18.15 -6.40
N LYS A 189 -0.24 17.04 -6.81
CA LYS A 189 -0.52 16.42 -8.13
C LYS A 189 -1.91 15.78 -8.17
N SER A 190 -2.26 15.00 -7.15
CA SER A 190 -3.60 14.44 -7.00
C SER A 190 -4.67 15.56 -6.93
N GLN A 191 -4.42 16.61 -6.13
CA GLN A 191 -5.32 17.76 -6.03
C GLN A 191 -5.50 18.54 -7.33
N SER A 192 -4.53 18.52 -8.25
CA SER A 192 -4.63 19.23 -9.53
C SER A 192 -5.74 18.67 -10.44
N ALA A 193 -6.16 17.42 -10.23
CA ALA A 193 -7.22 16.77 -10.98
C ALA A 193 -8.62 16.94 -10.35
N GLU A 194 -8.75 17.57 -9.18
CA GLU A 194 -10.01 17.66 -8.42
C GLU A 194 -11.19 18.17 -9.26
N GLY A 195 -11.00 19.27 -10.00
CA GLY A 195 -12.06 19.82 -10.85
C GLY A 195 -12.54 18.84 -11.90
N GLN A 196 -11.64 18.02 -12.44
CA GLN A 196 -11.99 16.97 -13.40
C GLN A 196 -12.65 15.77 -12.69
N ILE A 197 -12.18 15.39 -11.50
CA ILE A 197 -12.78 14.30 -10.70
C ILE A 197 -14.23 14.64 -10.33
N LEU A 198 -14.53 15.91 -9.98
CA LEU A 198 -15.90 16.37 -9.74
C LEU A 198 -16.84 16.14 -10.93
N GLN A 199 -16.33 16.06 -12.17
CA GLN A 199 -17.13 15.81 -13.38
C GLN A 199 -17.37 14.32 -13.66
N ILE A 200 -16.70 13.41 -12.95
CA ILE A 200 -16.77 11.96 -13.22
C ILE A 200 -17.38 11.18 -12.06
N VAL A 201 -17.34 11.71 -10.84
CA VAL A 201 -17.89 11.04 -9.67
C VAL A 201 -19.39 11.25 -9.55
N ALA A 202 -20.09 10.28 -8.97
CA ALA A 202 -21.49 10.43 -8.62
C ALA A 202 -21.69 11.56 -7.58
N PRO A 203 -22.83 12.26 -7.56
CA PRO A 203 -23.06 13.40 -6.65
C PRO A 203 -22.92 13.09 -5.15
N HIS A 204 -23.11 11.84 -4.76
CA HIS A 204 -22.98 11.40 -3.36
C HIS A 204 -21.52 11.16 -2.93
N VAL A 205 -20.58 11.11 -3.87
CA VAL A 205 -19.16 10.88 -3.58
C VAL A 205 -18.51 12.20 -3.17
N GLN A 206 -18.09 12.25 -1.91
CA GLN A 206 -17.39 13.39 -1.36
C GLN A 206 -15.93 13.44 -1.84
N GLN A 207 -15.36 14.65 -1.85
CA GLN A 207 -13.94 14.87 -2.08
C GLN A 207 -13.33 15.64 -0.91
N THR A 208 -12.06 15.38 -0.62
CA THR A 208 -11.30 16.14 0.38
C THR A 208 -9.84 16.18 0.02
N ARG A 209 -9.16 17.27 0.40
CA ARG A 209 -7.74 17.47 0.11
C ARG A 209 -6.92 17.26 1.37
N THR A 210 -5.74 16.70 1.21
CA THR A 210 -4.78 16.60 2.30
C THR A 210 -3.34 16.60 1.80
N TRP A 211 -2.39 16.74 2.71
CA TRP A 211 -0.97 16.70 2.39
C TRP A 211 -0.54 15.28 2.00
N HIS A 212 0.52 15.18 1.19
CA HIS A 212 1.07 13.87 0.86
C HIS A 212 1.67 13.24 2.12
N PRO A 213 1.45 11.94 2.39
CA PRO A 213 1.90 11.23 3.60
C PRO A 213 3.39 10.87 3.51
N SER A 214 4.23 11.78 3.02
CA SER A 214 5.67 11.58 2.91
C SER A 214 6.38 12.06 4.17
N PRO A 215 7.36 11.33 4.71
CA PRO A 215 8.18 11.82 5.82
C PRO A 215 8.91 13.12 5.52
N ARG A 216 9.13 13.47 4.24
CA ARG A 216 9.69 14.78 3.87
C ARG A 216 8.76 15.92 4.25
N VAL A 217 7.44 15.71 4.17
CA VAL A 217 6.44 16.68 4.63
C VAL A 217 6.48 16.75 6.14
N PHE A 218 6.45 15.62 6.84
CA PHE A 218 6.41 15.60 8.31
C PHE A 218 7.69 16.11 8.97
N ALA A 219 8.85 15.80 8.40
CA ALA A 219 10.12 16.32 8.88
C ALA A 219 10.23 17.84 8.73
N ARG A 220 9.56 18.41 7.71
CA ARG A 220 9.55 19.84 7.44
C ARG A 220 8.44 20.58 8.19
N TRP A 221 7.31 19.90 8.42
CA TRP A 221 6.08 20.46 8.97
C TRP A 221 5.33 19.43 9.82
N PRO A 222 5.75 19.20 11.08
CA PRO A 222 5.12 18.23 11.98
C PRO A 222 3.62 18.50 12.23
N GLU A 223 3.20 19.75 12.18
CA GLU A 223 1.80 20.17 12.28
C GLU A 223 0.93 19.56 11.17
N LYS A 224 1.51 19.30 9.99
CA LYS A 224 0.78 18.65 8.89
C LYS A 224 0.47 17.20 9.18
N GLU A 225 1.28 16.52 9.99
CA GLU A 225 0.93 15.15 10.41
C GLU A 225 -0.34 15.15 11.26
N LYS A 226 -0.51 16.14 12.14
CA LYS A 226 -1.73 16.31 12.96
C LYS A 226 -2.95 16.63 12.08
N GLU A 227 -2.82 17.58 11.15
CA GLU A 227 -3.90 17.91 10.19
C GLU A 227 -4.34 16.68 9.38
N ILE A 228 -3.40 15.86 8.89
CA ILE A 228 -3.73 14.62 8.19
C ILE A 228 -4.43 13.64 9.14
N GLN A 229 -3.93 13.47 10.37
CA GLN A 229 -4.52 12.53 11.32
C GLN A 229 -5.95 12.93 11.71
N GLU A 230 -6.22 14.22 11.94
CA GLU A 230 -7.56 14.74 12.23
C GLU A 230 -8.52 14.46 11.06
N LEU A 231 -8.07 14.68 9.82
CA LEU A 231 -8.84 14.30 8.65
C LEU A 231 -9.13 12.80 8.62
N PHE A 232 -8.13 11.95 8.85
CA PHE A 232 -8.30 10.50 8.84
C PHE A 232 -9.27 10.04 9.94
N ASN A 233 -9.22 10.65 11.12
CA ASN A 233 -10.16 10.36 12.21
C ASN A 233 -11.61 10.72 11.86
N SER A 234 -11.84 11.66 10.93
CA SER A 234 -13.18 12.00 10.45
C SER A 234 -13.73 11.02 9.40
N ILE A 235 -12.87 10.22 8.74
CA ILE A 235 -13.27 9.35 7.62
C ILE A 235 -14.37 8.36 8.02
N PRO A 236 -14.31 7.64 9.17
CA PRO A 236 -15.34 6.68 9.53
C PRO A 236 -16.76 7.24 9.50
N GLU A 237 -16.95 8.49 9.97
CA GLU A 237 -18.26 9.17 9.95
C GLU A 237 -18.73 9.52 8.53
N ARG A 238 -17.79 9.90 7.66
CA ARG A 238 -18.09 10.34 6.29
C ARG A 238 -18.50 9.21 5.35
N VAL A 239 -18.21 7.96 5.73
CA VAL A 239 -18.47 6.77 4.91
C VAL A 239 -19.36 5.74 5.61
N ARG A 240 -20.07 6.16 6.65
CA ARG A 240 -21.14 5.36 7.27
C ARG A 240 -22.18 4.98 6.24
#